data_AF-W4VNA5-F1
#
_entry.id   AF-W4VNA5-F1
#
_cell.length_a   1.000
_cell.length_b   1.000
_cell.length_c   1.000
_cell.angle_alpha   90.00
_cell.angle_beta   90.00
_cell.angle_gamma   90.00
#
_symmetry.space_group_name_H-M   'P 1'
#
loop_
_entity.id
_entity.type
_entity.pdbx_description
1 polymer ?
#
loop_
_entity_poly.entity_id
_entity_poly.type
_entity_poly.pdbx_seq_one_letter_code
_entity_poly.pdbx_strand_id
1 'polypeptide(L)'
;MITQKNSFQDYLIILWIATRLGFTSFGGPIAHLGYFHEEYVRRKKWLDEKAYADLVALCQFLPGPASSQVGIGIGIIRGGVLGGILAFLGFTLPSVIVLILFALALHQFSFYDASFIQGLKIVAVAVVAHAIIGMGAKLTPDLSRKAIAILAVVSMLVWQTTMTQVVIILVSALIGIVFFQQQEKKEETITIHLTLSKKMAIICISLFFLLLIILPLVNQASDWQWLAMFDSFYRSGALVFGGAVMLFYHYLNRNLSLLGG
;
A
#
# COMPACT_ATOMS: atom_id res chain seq x y z
N MET A 1 -21.98 -17.72 -7.24
CA MET A 1 -21.76 -17.93 -8.68
C MET A 1 -22.57 -16.89 -9.44
N ILE A 2 -21.98 -15.73 -9.78
CA ILE A 2 -22.40 -14.85 -10.88
C ILE A 2 -21.08 -14.28 -11.42
N THR A 3 -20.60 -14.81 -12.54
CA THR A 3 -19.51 -14.18 -13.29
C THR A 3 -20.13 -12.96 -13.97
N GLN A 4 -20.18 -11.83 -13.27
CA GLN A 4 -20.64 -10.58 -13.88
C GLN A 4 -19.72 -10.31 -15.06
N LYS A 5 -20.30 -10.24 -16.27
CA LYS A 5 -19.55 -9.85 -17.47
C LYS A 5 -19.32 -8.35 -17.35
N ASN A 6 -18.18 -7.97 -16.79
CA ASN A 6 -17.84 -6.56 -16.56
C ASN A 6 -17.95 -5.80 -17.88
N SER A 7 -18.79 -4.77 -17.89
CA SER A 7 -18.94 -3.88 -19.03
C SER A 7 -17.71 -2.98 -19.15
N PHE A 8 -17.43 -2.48 -20.35
CA PHE A 8 -16.43 -1.43 -20.55
C PHE A 8 -16.67 -0.22 -19.62
N GLN A 9 -17.93 0.06 -19.32
CA GLN A 9 -18.33 1.12 -18.38
C GLN A 9 -17.81 0.88 -16.95
N ASP A 10 -17.78 -0.38 -16.48
CA ASP A 10 -17.32 -0.70 -15.13
C ASP A 10 -15.82 -0.37 -14.97
N TYR A 11 -15.02 -0.68 -16.00
CA TYR A 11 -13.60 -0.36 -16.04
C TYR A 11 -13.34 1.15 -16.03
N LEU A 12 -14.12 1.92 -16.80
CA LEU A 12 -14.03 3.39 -16.78
C LEU A 12 -14.40 3.96 -15.42
N ILE A 13 -15.43 3.42 -14.76
CA ILE A 13 -15.83 3.86 -13.43
C ILE A 13 -14.72 3.57 -12.40
N ILE A 14 -14.11 2.38 -12.43
CA ILE A 14 -12.98 2.03 -11.56
C ILE A 14 -11.83 3.00 -11.77
N LEU A 15 -11.40 3.20 -13.02
CA LEU A 15 -10.31 4.12 -13.35
C LEU A 15 -10.63 5.55 -12.90
N TRP A 16 -11.83 6.06 -13.20
CA TRP A 16 -12.23 7.42 -12.84
C TRP A 16 -12.22 7.66 -11.33
N ILE A 17 -12.82 6.75 -10.56
CA ILE A 17 -12.87 6.88 -9.10
C ILE A 17 -11.46 6.78 -8.51
N ALA A 18 -10.65 5.83 -8.98
CA ALA A 18 -9.27 5.67 -8.52
C ALA A 18 -8.42 6.91 -8.84
N THR A 19 -8.55 7.48 -10.04
CA THR A 19 -7.89 8.74 -10.44
C THR A 19 -8.30 9.90 -9.56
N ARG A 20 -9.60 10.06 -9.30
CA ARG A 20 -10.09 11.09 -8.39
C ARG A 20 -9.48 10.93 -6.99
N LEU A 21 -9.46 9.71 -6.47
CA LEU A 21 -8.85 9.42 -5.18
C LEU A 21 -7.33 9.63 -5.19
N GLY A 22 -6.63 9.40 -6.31
CA GLY A 22 -5.21 9.71 -6.46
C GLY A 22 -4.90 11.21 -6.36
N PHE A 23 -5.85 12.07 -6.74
CA PHE A 23 -5.73 13.53 -6.55
C PHE A 23 -6.15 14.01 -5.15
N THR A 24 -7.00 13.28 -4.43
CA THR A 24 -7.61 13.79 -3.18
C THR A 24 -7.15 13.08 -1.91
N SER A 25 -6.54 11.90 -2.01
CA SER A 25 -6.13 11.12 -0.84
C SER A 25 -4.76 11.60 -0.37
N PHE A 26 -4.75 12.42 0.68
CA PHE A 26 -3.55 12.87 1.37
C PHE A 26 -3.57 12.40 2.83
N GLY A 27 -2.43 12.44 3.51
CA GLY A 27 -2.36 12.10 4.93
C GLY A 27 -1.81 10.70 5.23
N GLY A 28 -1.23 10.02 4.24
CA GLY A 28 -0.58 8.72 4.41
C GLY A 28 -1.54 7.52 4.34
N PRO A 29 -1.02 6.30 4.48
CA PRO A 29 -1.77 5.06 4.19
C PRO A 29 -3.10 4.95 4.94
N ILE A 30 -3.14 5.36 6.21
CA ILE A 30 -4.34 5.26 7.05
C ILE A 30 -5.40 6.27 6.64
N ALA A 31 -4.98 7.47 6.25
CA ALA A 31 -5.90 8.45 5.69
C ALA A 31 -6.49 7.93 4.37
N HIS A 32 -5.64 7.36 3.48
CA HIS A 32 -6.09 6.75 2.23
C HIS A 32 -7.14 5.65 2.47
N LEU A 33 -6.94 4.78 3.47
CA LEU A 33 -7.94 3.79 3.85
C LEU A 33 -9.26 4.46 4.30
N GLY A 34 -9.20 5.56 5.06
CA GLY A 34 -10.39 6.35 5.37
C GLY A 34 -11.13 6.87 4.13
N TYR A 35 -10.40 7.42 3.14
CA TYR A 35 -10.99 7.88 1.88
C TYR A 35 -11.60 6.73 1.08
N PHE A 36 -10.94 5.57 1.06
CA PHE A 36 -11.42 4.38 0.38
C PHE A 36 -12.66 3.81 1.04
N HIS A 37 -12.73 3.80 2.36
CA HIS A 37 -13.92 3.41 3.10
C HIS A 37 -15.11 4.31 2.76
N GLU A 38 -14.94 5.64 2.83
CA GLU A 38 -15.99 6.60 2.50
C GLU A 38 -16.47 6.44 1.05
N GLU A 39 -15.54 6.29 0.08
CA GLU A 39 -15.94 6.16 -1.32
C GLU A 39 -16.51 4.77 -1.64
N TYR A 40 -15.79 3.69 -1.32
CA TYR A 40 -16.12 2.35 -1.78
C TYR A 40 -17.13 1.63 -0.89
N VAL A 41 -17.19 1.93 0.41
CA VAL A 41 -18.18 1.34 1.33
C VAL A 41 -19.40 2.22 1.45
N ARG A 42 -19.23 3.49 1.85
CA ARG A 42 -20.37 4.36 2.19
C ARG A 42 -21.10 4.89 0.96
N ARG A 43 -20.37 5.49 0.01
CA ARG A 43 -20.97 6.15 -1.17
C ARG A 43 -21.35 5.16 -2.26
N LYS A 44 -20.38 4.36 -2.70
CA LYS A 44 -20.54 3.46 -3.85
C LYS A 44 -21.13 2.10 -3.45
N LYS A 45 -21.03 1.71 -2.18
CA LYS A 45 -21.52 0.41 -1.66
C LYS A 45 -21.00 -0.78 -2.47
N TRP A 46 -19.71 -0.70 -2.83
CA TRP A 46 -18.99 -1.75 -3.55
C TRP A 46 -18.57 -2.89 -2.63
N LEU A 47 -18.31 -2.57 -1.38
CA LEU A 47 -18.04 -3.51 -0.30
C LEU A 47 -18.91 -3.12 0.89
N ASP A 48 -19.24 -4.09 1.73
CA ASP A 48 -19.76 -3.81 3.07
C ASP A 48 -18.60 -3.54 4.05
N GLU A 49 -18.95 -3.12 5.26
CA GLU A 49 -18.00 -2.78 6.33
C GLU A 49 -17.00 -3.91 6.62
N LYS A 50 -17.50 -5.15 6.63
CA LYS A 50 -16.71 -6.32 7.00
C LYS A 50 -15.76 -6.74 5.88
N ALA A 51 -16.26 -6.84 4.65
CA ALA A 51 -15.43 -7.16 3.49
C ALA A 51 -14.31 -6.12 3.28
N TYR A 52 -14.59 -4.85 3.58
CA TYR A 52 -13.57 -3.82 3.57
C TYR A 52 -12.54 -4.01 4.69
N ALA A 53 -12.98 -4.27 5.93
CA ALA A 53 -12.09 -4.53 7.06
C ALA A 53 -11.19 -5.75 6.85
N ASP A 54 -11.74 -6.86 6.34
CA ASP A 54 -10.97 -8.07 6.03
C ASP A 54 -9.93 -7.83 4.93
N LEU A 55 -10.29 -7.06 3.88
CA LEU A 55 -9.35 -6.68 2.83
C LEU A 55 -8.24 -5.79 3.37
N VAL A 56 -8.57 -4.82 4.23
CA VAL A 56 -7.58 -3.97 4.90
C VAL A 56 -6.64 -4.80 5.77
N ALA A 57 -7.17 -5.74 6.55
CA ALA A 57 -6.38 -6.62 7.40
C ALA A 57 -5.42 -7.48 6.56
N LEU A 58 -5.92 -8.08 5.47
CA LEU A 58 -5.11 -8.86 4.53
C LEU A 58 -3.96 -8.02 3.93
N CYS A 59 -4.27 -6.81 3.47
CA CYS A 59 -3.28 -5.90 2.88
C CYS A 59 -2.30 -5.30 3.90
N GLN A 60 -2.64 -5.29 5.19
CA GLN A 60 -1.69 -4.90 6.24
C GLN A 60 -0.78 -6.05 6.68
N PHE A 61 -1.21 -7.30 6.48
CA PHE A 61 -0.35 -8.47 6.67
C PHE A 61 0.69 -8.59 5.54
N LEU A 62 0.32 -8.17 4.34
CA LEU A 62 1.19 -8.20 3.16
C LEU A 62 2.24 -7.08 3.23
N PRO A 63 3.50 -7.36 2.86
CA PRO A 63 4.52 -6.33 2.77
C PRO A 63 4.26 -5.39 1.60
N GLY A 64 4.39 -4.11 1.86
CA GLY A 64 4.15 -3.02 0.92
C GLY A 64 3.13 -2.02 1.44
N PRO A 65 2.82 -0.97 0.66
CA PRO A 65 1.89 0.07 1.07
C PRO A 65 0.46 -0.48 1.05
N ALA A 66 -0.08 -0.73 2.25
CA ALA A 66 -1.41 -1.30 2.45
C ALA A 66 -2.51 -0.57 1.66
N SER A 67 -2.49 0.77 1.60
CA SER A 67 -3.49 1.52 0.84
C SER A 67 -3.50 1.16 -0.65
N SER A 68 -2.34 1.07 -1.29
CA SER A 68 -2.27 0.73 -2.71
C SER A 68 -2.73 -0.70 -2.97
N GLN A 69 -2.39 -1.62 -2.07
CA GLN A 69 -2.85 -3.01 -2.15
C GLN A 69 -4.36 -3.13 -1.96
N VAL A 70 -4.96 -2.39 -1.03
CA VAL A 70 -6.43 -2.33 -0.86
C VAL A 70 -7.09 -1.78 -2.11
N GLY A 71 -6.54 -0.70 -2.70
CA GLY A 71 -7.06 -0.13 -3.95
C GLY A 71 -7.04 -1.12 -5.11
N ILE A 72 -5.92 -1.85 -5.28
CA ILE A 72 -5.81 -2.96 -6.24
C ILE A 72 -6.83 -4.06 -5.93
N GLY A 73 -6.94 -4.47 -4.67
CA GLY A 73 -7.87 -5.52 -4.24
C GLY A 73 -9.32 -5.18 -4.56
N ILE A 74 -9.75 -3.95 -4.27
CA ILE A 74 -11.09 -3.44 -4.62
C ILE A 74 -11.26 -3.45 -6.15
N GLY A 75 -10.25 -3.01 -6.90
CA GLY A 75 -10.24 -3.08 -8.36
C GLY A 75 -10.38 -4.51 -8.88
N ILE A 76 -9.72 -5.50 -8.26
CA ILE A 76 -9.83 -6.92 -8.62
C ILE A 76 -11.22 -7.47 -8.29
N ILE A 77 -11.75 -7.16 -7.12
CA ILE A 77 -13.10 -7.58 -6.71
C ILE A 77 -14.15 -7.04 -7.70
N ARG A 78 -13.96 -5.81 -8.21
CA ARG A 78 -14.91 -5.17 -9.14
C ARG A 78 -14.70 -5.51 -10.60
N GLY A 79 -13.46 -5.59 -11.06
CA GLY A 79 -13.11 -5.65 -12.48
C GLY A 79 -12.21 -6.84 -12.84
N GLY A 80 -11.94 -7.76 -11.93
CA GLY A 80 -10.89 -8.75 -12.10
C GLY A 80 -9.50 -8.10 -12.24
N VAL A 81 -8.52 -8.83 -12.78
CA VAL A 81 -7.12 -8.34 -12.88
C VAL A 81 -7.02 -6.99 -13.59
N LEU A 82 -7.79 -6.78 -14.67
CA LEU A 82 -7.83 -5.50 -15.37
C LEU A 82 -8.35 -4.37 -14.49
N GLY A 83 -9.39 -4.62 -13.68
CA GLY A 83 -9.88 -3.66 -12.69
C GLY A 83 -8.81 -3.31 -11.65
N GLY A 84 -8.03 -4.28 -11.19
CA GLY A 84 -6.89 -4.07 -10.30
C GLY A 84 -5.81 -3.17 -10.92
N ILE A 85 -5.44 -3.44 -12.18
CA ILE A 85 -4.47 -2.62 -12.93
C ILE A 85 -4.98 -1.19 -13.09
N LEU A 86 -6.25 -1.02 -13.48
CA LEU A 86 -6.85 0.31 -13.66
C LEU A 86 -6.97 1.07 -12.34
N ALA A 87 -7.31 0.39 -11.24
CA ALA A 87 -7.34 1.01 -9.92
C ALA A 87 -5.94 1.47 -9.48
N PHE A 88 -4.91 0.64 -9.70
CA PHE A 88 -3.52 1.01 -9.40
C PHE A 88 -3.05 2.22 -10.21
N LEU A 89 -3.26 2.17 -11.53
CA LEU A 89 -2.88 3.24 -12.45
C LEU A 89 -3.63 4.52 -12.13
N GLY A 90 -4.94 4.45 -11.95
CA GLY A 90 -5.75 5.62 -11.59
C GLY A 90 -5.27 6.23 -10.27
N PHE A 91 -5.06 5.43 -9.23
CA PHE A 91 -4.63 5.95 -7.94
C PHE A 91 -3.20 6.52 -7.95
N THR A 92 -2.28 5.96 -8.74
CA THR A 92 -0.84 6.27 -8.67
C THR A 92 -0.37 7.27 -9.72
N LEU A 93 -0.89 7.20 -10.95
CA LEU A 93 -0.45 8.06 -12.06
C LEU A 93 -0.59 9.56 -11.78
N PRO A 94 -1.66 10.06 -11.13
CA PRO A 94 -1.77 11.48 -10.79
C PRO A 94 -0.53 12.01 -10.07
N SER A 95 -0.08 11.31 -9.03
CA SER A 95 1.11 11.71 -8.26
C SER A 95 2.38 11.61 -9.10
N VAL A 96 2.52 10.56 -9.92
CA VAL A 96 3.68 10.41 -10.83
C VAL A 96 3.74 11.57 -11.83
N ILE A 97 2.62 11.94 -12.43
CA ILE A 97 2.55 13.06 -13.39
C ILE A 97 2.92 14.37 -12.70
N VAL A 98 2.36 14.64 -11.52
CA VAL A 98 2.70 15.85 -10.75
C VAL A 98 4.19 15.91 -10.42
N LEU A 99 4.80 14.79 -10.01
CA LEU A 99 6.23 14.74 -9.71
C LEU A 99 7.10 14.95 -10.96
N ILE A 100 6.72 14.37 -12.11
CA ILE A 100 7.43 14.57 -13.38
C ILE A 100 7.34 16.03 -13.82
N LEU A 101 6.14 16.61 -13.81
CA LEU A 101 5.93 18.01 -14.16
C LEU A 101 6.72 18.94 -13.24
N PHE A 102 6.75 18.64 -11.94
CA PHE A 102 7.54 19.38 -10.97
C PHE A 102 9.04 19.29 -11.26
N ALA A 103 9.56 18.09 -11.54
CA ALA A 103 10.98 17.90 -11.91
C ALA A 103 11.36 18.65 -13.19
N LEU A 104 10.50 18.62 -14.21
CA LEU A 104 10.69 19.36 -15.47
C LEU A 104 10.65 20.88 -15.25
N ALA A 105 9.77 21.37 -14.38
CA ALA A 105 9.70 22.78 -14.02
C ALA A 105 10.96 23.24 -13.30
N LEU A 106 11.48 22.45 -12.34
CA LEU A 106 12.75 22.78 -11.68
C LEU A 106 13.90 22.93 -12.67
N HIS A 107 13.97 22.05 -13.69
CA HIS A 107 15.00 22.11 -14.71
C HIS A 107 14.89 23.35 -15.61
N GLN A 108 13.68 23.79 -15.97
CA GLN A 108 13.49 24.94 -16.86
C GLN A 108 13.65 26.29 -16.16
N PHE A 109 13.13 26.42 -14.94
CA PHE A 109 12.98 27.72 -14.30
C PHE A 109 14.12 28.08 -13.34
N SER A 110 15.16 27.25 -13.23
CA SER A 110 16.32 27.48 -12.34
C SER A 110 15.94 27.85 -10.89
N PHE A 111 14.81 27.33 -10.39
CA PHE A 111 14.34 27.54 -9.00
C PHE A 111 15.19 26.81 -7.94
N TYR A 112 16.47 26.57 -8.22
CA TYR A 112 17.40 25.87 -7.33
C TYR A 112 17.95 26.76 -6.22
N ASP A 113 17.56 28.03 -6.17
CA ASP A 113 17.94 28.92 -5.09
C ASP A 113 17.52 28.32 -3.74
N ALA A 114 18.45 28.35 -2.78
CA ALA A 114 18.29 27.72 -1.48
C ALA A 114 16.97 28.14 -0.77
N SER A 115 16.52 29.37 -1.02
CA SER A 115 15.28 29.94 -0.49
C SER A 115 14.01 29.22 -0.97
N PHE A 116 13.93 28.83 -2.25
CA PHE A 116 12.76 28.12 -2.79
C PHE A 116 12.67 26.70 -2.21
N ILE A 117 13.80 26.00 -2.19
CA ILE A 117 13.90 24.65 -1.60
C ILE A 117 13.56 24.71 -0.10
N GLN A 118 14.01 25.74 0.62
CA GLN A 118 13.66 25.93 2.02
C GLN A 118 12.16 26.18 2.22
N GLY A 119 11.53 27.01 1.38
CA GLY A 119 10.08 27.22 1.37
C GLY A 119 9.33 25.90 1.15
N LEU A 120 9.76 25.08 0.18
CA LEU A 120 9.17 23.77 -0.08
C LEU A 120 9.33 22.81 1.10
N LYS A 121 10.48 22.80 1.78
CA LYS A 121 10.69 22.00 3.00
C LYS A 121 9.70 22.38 4.11
N ILE A 122 9.43 23.67 4.31
CA ILE A 122 8.47 24.16 5.31
C ILE A 122 7.05 23.69 4.96
N VAL A 123 6.65 23.81 3.68
CA VAL A 123 5.36 23.29 3.21
C VAL A 123 5.24 21.79 3.43
N ALA A 124 6.30 21.03 3.13
CA ALA A 124 6.33 19.59 3.36
C ALA A 124 6.13 19.24 4.85
N VAL A 125 6.78 19.98 5.75
CA VAL A 125 6.58 19.82 7.21
C VAL A 125 5.12 20.07 7.60
N ALA A 126 4.48 21.11 7.06
CA ALA A 126 3.07 21.40 7.35
C ALA A 126 2.13 20.28 6.87
N VAL A 127 2.36 19.75 5.66
CA VAL A 127 1.58 18.63 5.11
C VAL A 127 1.76 17.36 5.95
N VAL A 128 3.00 17.03 6.34
CA VAL A 128 3.29 15.88 7.20
C VAL A 128 2.68 16.06 8.58
N ALA A 129 2.74 17.25 9.17
CA ALA A 129 2.11 17.54 10.46
C ALA A 129 0.59 17.34 10.39
N HIS A 130 -0.08 17.86 9.35
CA HIS A 130 -1.51 17.65 9.13
C HIS A 130 -1.86 16.15 9.01
N ALA A 131 -1.04 15.39 8.29
CA ALA A 131 -1.18 13.93 8.18
C ALA A 131 -1.11 13.25 9.55
N ILE A 132 -0.08 13.58 10.34
CA ILE A 132 0.16 12.99 11.66
C ILE A 132 -0.99 13.31 12.63
N ILE A 133 -1.52 14.54 12.62
CA ILE A 133 -2.65 14.91 13.49
C ILE A 133 -3.88 14.04 13.17
N GLY A 134 -4.19 13.85 11.88
CA GLY A 134 -5.30 12.99 11.46
C GLY A 134 -5.09 11.51 11.81
N MET A 135 -3.86 11.01 11.70
CA MET A 135 -3.52 9.63 12.09
C MET A 135 -3.57 9.44 13.61
N GLY A 136 -3.03 10.39 14.38
CA GLY A 136 -2.99 10.34 15.85
C GLY A 136 -4.39 10.31 16.47
N ALA A 137 -5.33 11.07 15.92
CA ALA A 137 -6.72 11.04 16.36
C ALA A 137 -7.37 9.65 16.22
N LYS A 138 -6.97 8.87 15.20
CA LYS A 138 -7.53 7.54 14.93
C LYS A 138 -6.75 6.40 15.60
N LEU A 139 -5.42 6.48 15.64
CA LEU A 139 -4.56 5.39 16.09
C LEU A 139 -4.19 5.44 17.57
N THR A 140 -4.13 6.64 18.14
CA THR A 140 -3.79 6.87 19.55
C THR A 140 -4.97 7.55 20.27
N PRO A 141 -6.15 6.90 20.37
CA PRO A 141 -7.31 7.51 21.00
C PRO A 141 -7.14 7.67 22.52
N ASP A 142 -6.50 6.70 23.18
CA ASP A 142 -6.31 6.67 24.63
C ASP A 142 -4.94 7.23 25.08
N LEU A 143 -4.87 7.57 26.37
CA LEU A 143 -3.69 8.19 26.97
C LEU A 143 -2.46 7.27 26.92
N SER A 144 -2.65 5.96 27.08
CA SER A 144 -1.56 4.98 27.04
C SER A 144 -0.92 4.91 25.66
N ARG A 145 -1.73 4.82 24.59
CA ARG A 145 -1.22 4.85 23.20
C ARG A 145 -0.58 6.18 22.84
N LYS A 146 -1.12 7.31 23.31
CA LYS A 146 -0.48 8.64 23.15
C LYS A 146 0.88 8.70 23.84
N ALA A 147 1.00 8.17 25.05
CA ALA A 147 2.26 8.13 25.79
C ALA A 147 3.32 7.31 25.04
N ILE A 148 2.95 6.13 24.52
CA ILE A 148 3.84 5.29 23.70
C ILE A 148 4.29 6.06 22.45
N ALA A 149 3.37 6.73 21.75
CA ALA A 149 3.70 7.51 20.55
C ALA A 149 4.64 8.68 20.86
N ILE A 150 4.40 9.44 21.94
CA ILE A 150 5.28 10.54 22.35
C ILE A 150 6.66 10.02 22.74
N LEU A 151 6.74 8.93 23.52
CA LEU A 151 8.02 8.31 23.88
C LEU A 151 8.79 7.83 22.65
N ALA A 152 8.11 7.24 21.67
CA ALA A 152 8.71 6.84 20.40
C ALA A 152 9.27 8.05 19.64
N VAL A 153 8.49 9.13 19.51
CA VAL A 153 8.93 10.37 18.85
C VAL A 153 10.16 10.96 19.54
N VAL A 154 10.11 11.12 20.86
CA VAL A 154 11.23 11.65 21.65
C VAL A 154 12.48 10.78 21.46
N SER A 155 12.34 9.46 21.55
CA SER A 155 13.46 8.53 21.38
C SER A 155 14.07 8.60 19.98
N MET A 156 13.25 8.75 18.94
CA MET A 156 13.73 8.94 17.56
C MET A 156 14.46 10.27 17.36
N LEU A 157 14.06 11.33 18.06
CA LEU A 157 14.71 12.64 17.97
C LEU A 157 16.06 12.67 18.69
N VAL A 158 16.18 11.97 19.82
CA VAL A 158 17.42 11.87 20.61
C VAL A 158 18.43 10.92 19.94
N TRP A 159 17.98 9.73 19.50
CA TRP A 159 18.85 8.74 18.88
C TRP A 159 18.47 8.50 17.41
N GLN A 160 19.08 9.28 16.53
CA GLN A 160 18.83 9.26 15.08
C GLN A 160 19.57 8.10 14.38
N THR A 161 19.34 6.86 14.83
CA THR A 161 19.92 5.66 14.21
C THR A 161 18.82 4.75 13.66
N THR A 162 19.10 4.02 12.58
CA THR A 162 18.20 3.00 12.03
C THR A 162 17.86 1.93 13.07
N MET A 163 18.81 1.58 13.94
CA MET A 163 18.60 0.61 15.02
C MET A 163 17.57 1.09 16.03
N THR A 164 17.55 2.40 16.34
CA THR A 164 16.54 2.99 17.23
C THR A 164 15.13 2.75 16.69
N GLN A 165 14.91 2.92 15.39
CA GLN A 165 13.60 2.71 14.76
C GLN A 165 13.14 1.26 14.93
N VAL A 166 14.03 0.29 14.68
CA VAL A 166 13.74 -1.14 14.83
C VAL A 166 13.41 -1.48 16.28
N VAL A 167 14.21 -1.00 17.24
CA VAL A 167 14.00 -1.24 18.67
C VAL A 167 12.67 -0.66 19.14
N ILE A 168 12.34 0.57 18.74
CA ILE A 168 11.07 1.22 19.08
C ILE A 168 9.88 0.39 18.57
N ILE A 169 9.94 -0.10 17.33
CA ILE A 169 8.89 -0.94 16.76
C ILE A 169 8.73 -2.22 17.59
N LEU A 170 9.83 -2.91 17.91
CA LEU A 170 9.80 -4.16 18.68
C LEU A 170 9.27 -3.96 20.10
N VAL A 171 9.72 -2.93 20.79
CA VAL A 171 9.28 -2.61 22.16
C VAL A 171 7.82 -2.20 22.16
N SER A 172 7.39 -1.35 21.21
CA SER A 172 5.99 -0.93 21.10
C SER A 172 5.07 -2.11 20.78
N ALA A 173 5.53 -3.04 19.93
CA ALA A 173 4.81 -4.27 19.63
C ALA A 173 4.67 -5.16 20.87
N LEU A 174 5.74 -5.35 21.64
CA LEU A 174 5.73 -6.14 22.87
C LEU A 174 4.79 -5.54 23.93
N ILE A 175 4.86 -4.22 24.14
CA ILE A 175 3.93 -3.49 25.01
C ILE A 175 2.49 -3.66 24.50
N GLY A 176 2.29 -3.55 23.19
CA GLY A 176 1.02 -3.82 22.51
C GLY A 176 0.43 -5.18 22.88
N ILE A 177 1.23 -6.23 22.75
CA ILE A 177 0.83 -7.60 23.07
C ILE A 177 0.50 -7.74 24.55
N VAL A 178 1.34 -7.25 25.46
CA VAL A 178 1.15 -7.46 26.91
C VAL A 178 -0.04 -6.65 27.45
N PHE A 179 -0.23 -5.42 26.99
CA PHE A 179 -1.20 -4.49 27.59
C PHE A 179 -2.50 -4.31 26.81
N PHE A 180 -2.56 -4.67 25.53
CA PHE A 180 -3.72 -4.40 24.66
C PHE A 180 -4.32 -5.65 24.01
N GLN A 181 -4.06 -6.83 24.58
CA GLN A 181 -4.49 -8.14 24.08
C GLN A 181 -6.02 -8.39 24.04
N GLN A 182 -6.86 -7.38 24.30
CA GLN A 182 -8.27 -7.58 24.67
C GLN A 182 -9.31 -6.95 23.72
N GLN A 183 -9.01 -6.86 22.42
CA GLN A 183 -10.02 -6.51 21.41
C GLN A 183 -9.96 -7.40 20.16
N GLU A 184 -9.85 -8.72 20.32
CA GLU A 184 -10.33 -9.61 19.26
C GLU A 184 -11.84 -9.82 19.42
N LYS A 185 -12.60 -8.96 18.75
CA LYS A 185 -13.99 -9.28 18.46
C LYS A 185 -13.95 -10.49 17.55
N LYS A 186 -14.40 -11.63 18.05
CA LYS A 186 -14.48 -12.91 17.33
C LYS A 186 -15.44 -12.75 16.14
N GLU A 187 -14.93 -12.24 15.03
CA GLU A 187 -15.71 -12.09 13.81
C GLU A 187 -15.69 -13.40 13.04
N GLU A 188 -16.89 -13.91 12.75
CA GLU A 188 -17.09 -15.10 11.94
C GLU A 188 -16.32 -14.99 10.62
N THR A 189 -15.45 -15.94 10.31
CA THR A 189 -14.74 -16.02 9.04
C THR A 189 -15.75 -16.10 7.89
N ILE A 190 -15.94 -14.99 7.15
CA ILE A 190 -16.57 -15.03 5.83
C ILE A 190 -15.45 -14.91 4.81
N THR A 191 -15.40 -15.87 3.90
CA THR A 191 -14.37 -15.93 2.87
C THR A 191 -14.56 -14.82 1.85
N ILE A 192 -13.61 -13.88 1.75
CA ILE A 192 -13.50 -13.01 0.57
C ILE A 192 -13.27 -13.92 -0.64
N HIS A 193 -14.28 -14.07 -1.49
CA HIS A 193 -14.15 -14.82 -2.74
C HIS A 193 -13.43 -13.96 -3.77
N LEU A 194 -12.10 -13.93 -3.69
CA LEU A 194 -11.27 -13.48 -4.81
C LEU A 194 -11.49 -14.46 -5.97
N THR A 195 -12.10 -13.98 -7.06
CA THR A 195 -12.32 -14.74 -8.29
C THR A 195 -11.07 -14.81 -9.16
N LEU A 196 -9.91 -15.04 -8.54
CA LEU A 196 -8.66 -15.26 -9.27
C LEU A 196 -8.53 -16.75 -9.60
N SER A 197 -8.53 -17.07 -10.89
CA SER A 197 -8.23 -18.42 -11.35
C SER A 197 -6.81 -18.82 -10.94
N LYS A 198 -6.64 -20.04 -10.43
CA LYS A 198 -5.31 -20.61 -10.09
C LYS A 198 -4.31 -20.45 -11.24
N LYS A 199 -4.78 -20.59 -12.49
CA LYS A 199 -3.95 -20.39 -13.69
C LYS A 199 -3.39 -18.98 -13.77
N MET A 200 -4.23 -17.97 -13.51
CA MET A 200 -3.81 -16.57 -13.54
C MET A 200 -2.80 -16.25 -12.43
N ALA A 201 -3.03 -16.76 -11.22
CA ALA A 201 -2.09 -16.59 -10.11
C ALA A 201 -0.70 -17.18 -10.45
N ILE A 202 -0.66 -18.38 -11.02
CA ILE A 202 0.59 -19.00 -11.48
C ILE A 202 1.25 -18.15 -12.58
N ILE A 203 0.48 -17.66 -13.56
CA ILE A 203 1.02 -16.80 -14.62
C ILE A 203 1.64 -15.52 -14.03
N CYS A 204 0.95 -14.84 -13.11
CA CYS A 204 1.46 -13.62 -12.48
C CYS A 204 2.74 -13.86 -11.66
N ILE A 205 2.78 -14.96 -10.90
CA ILE A 205 3.96 -15.34 -10.10
C ILE A 205 5.13 -15.72 -11.01
N SER A 206 4.89 -16.55 -12.02
CA SER A 206 5.91 -16.95 -12.99
C SER A 206 6.46 -15.72 -13.72
N LEU A 207 5.58 -14.82 -14.19
CA LEU A 207 6.00 -13.58 -14.84
C LEU A 207 6.80 -12.69 -13.90
N PHE A 208 6.42 -12.62 -12.61
CA PHE A 208 7.15 -11.87 -11.61
C PHE A 208 8.59 -12.37 -11.44
N PHE A 209 8.78 -13.66 -11.16
CA PHE A 209 10.13 -14.21 -11.00
C PHE A 209 10.93 -14.20 -12.30
N LEU A 210 10.27 -14.42 -13.44
CA LEU A 210 10.89 -14.35 -14.76
C LEU A 210 11.49 -12.96 -14.99
N LEU A 211 10.71 -11.90 -14.78
CA LEU A 211 11.19 -10.52 -14.93
C LEU A 211 12.28 -10.19 -13.90
N LEU A 212 12.13 -10.63 -12.65
CA LEU A 212 13.09 -10.38 -11.58
C LEU A 212 14.49 -10.95 -11.89
N ILE A 213 14.55 -12.09 -12.59
CA ILE A 213 15.80 -12.78 -12.94
C ILE A 213 16.33 -12.31 -14.30
N ILE A 214 15.46 -12.22 -15.32
CA ILE A 214 15.89 -11.94 -16.70
C ILE A 214 16.30 -10.47 -16.88
N LEU A 215 15.59 -9.50 -16.30
CA LEU A 215 15.93 -8.08 -16.45
C LEU A 215 17.38 -7.75 -16.07
N PRO A 216 17.92 -8.21 -14.92
CA PRO A 216 19.33 -8.04 -14.59
C PRO A 216 20.30 -8.59 -15.63
N LEU A 217 19.99 -9.74 -16.21
CA LEU A 217 20.87 -10.43 -17.15
C LEU A 217 20.89 -9.69 -18.50
N VAL A 218 19.72 -9.26 -18.97
CA VAL A 218 19.61 -8.49 -20.22
C VAL A 218 20.19 -7.09 -20.04
N ASN A 219 19.98 -6.44 -18.89
CA ASN A 219 20.54 -5.12 -18.60
C ASN A 219 22.08 -5.13 -18.57
N GLN A 220 22.72 -6.20 -18.08
CA GLN A 220 24.18 -6.33 -18.13
C GLN A 220 24.74 -6.50 -19.56
N ALA A 221 23.92 -6.99 -20.48
CA ALA A 221 24.31 -7.23 -21.87
C ALA A 221 23.88 -6.10 -22.82
N SER A 222 23.27 -5.03 -22.32
CA SER A 222 22.70 -3.94 -23.11
C SER A 222 23.06 -2.58 -22.56
N ASP A 223 23.50 -1.66 -23.41
CA ASP A 223 23.79 -0.26 -23.03
C ASP A 223 22.53 0.62 -23.00
N TRP A 224 21.34 0.03 -23.07
CA TRP A 224 20.11 0.81 -23.21
C TRP A 224 19.63 1.40 -21.88
N GLN A 225 19.79 2.72 -21.72
CA GLN A 225 19.44 3.45 -20.49
C GLN A 225 18.01 3.21 -19.99
N TRP A 226 17.02 3.09 -20.89
CA TRP A 226 15.63 2.82 -20.50
C TRP A 226 15.44 1.45 -19.87
N LEU A 227 16.21 0.45 -20.33
CA LEU A 227 16.21 -0.88 -19.75
C LEU A 227 16.78 -0.85 -18.32
N ALA A 228 17.89 -0.13 -18.12
CA ALA A 228 18.48 0.04 -16.79
C ALA A 228 17.55 0.73 -15.79
N MET A 229 16.81 1.75 -16.24
CA MET A 229 15.78 2.40 -15.43
C MET A 229 14.65 1.43 -15.09
N PHE A 230 14.09 0.74 -16.08
CA PHE A 230 13.00 -0.22 -15.88
C PHE A 230 13.39 -1.33 -14.89
N ASP A 231 14.58 -1.90 -15.07
CA ASP A 231 15.17 -2.91 -14.20
C ASP A 231 15.33 -2.42 -12.74
N SER A 232 15.83 -1.20 -12.56
CA SER A 232 15.98 -0.57 -11.23
C SER A 232 14.62 -0.35 -10.55
N PHE A 233 13.63 0.18 -11.28
CA PHE A 233 12.27 0.36 -10.77
C PHE A 233 11.59 -0.97 -10.45
N TYR A 234 11.77 -1.97 -11.31
CA TYR A 234 11.18 -3.29 -11.13
C TYR A 234 11.71 -3.96 -9.86
N ARG A 235 13.03 -3.97 -9.64
CA ARG A 235 13.63 -4.57 -8.43
C ARG A 235 13.27 -3.81 -7.16
N SER A 236 13.29 -2.48 -7.20
CA SER A 236 12.84 -1.65 -6.08
C SER A 236 11.38 -1.93 -5.73
N GLY A 237 10.50 -2.00 -6.75
CA GLY A 237 9.10 -2.37 -6.59
C GLY A 237 8.93 -3.79 -6.04
N ALA A 238 9.69 -4.76 -6.55
CA ALA A 238 9.66 -6.14 -6.06
C ALA A 238 10.09 -6.24 -4.58
N LEU A 239 11.06 -5.44 -4.13
CA LEU A 239 11.49 -5.40 -2.74
C LEU A 239 10.41 -4.81 -1.83
N VAL A 240 9.73 -3.75 -2.28
CA VAL A 240 8.71 -3.05 -1.50
C VAL A 240 7.38 -3.81 -1.46
N PHE A 241 6.95 -4.42 -2.58
CA PHE A 241 5.63 -5.06 -2.72
C PHE A 241 5.67 -6.60 -2.72
N GLY A 242 6.84 -7.23 -2.90
CA GLY A 242 6.96 -8.65 -3.27
C GLY A 242 7.02 -9.66 -2.13
N GLY A 243 7.04 -9.25 -0.86
CA GLY A 243 7.13 -10.22 0.24
C GLY A 243 5.84 -11.01 0.54
N ALA A 244 4.82 -10.93 -0.33
CA ALA A 244 3.61 -11.77 -0.30
C ALA A 244 3.91 -13.29 -0.33
N VAL A 245 5.16 -13.68 -0.63
CA VAL A 245 5.65 -15.06 -0.60
C VAL A 245 5.61 -15.66 0.83
N MET A 246 5.70 -14.84 1.88
CA MET A 246 5.67 -15.33 3.27
C MET A 246 4.31 -15.91 3.69
N LEU A 247 3.20 -15.42 3.09
CA LEU A 247 1.87 -16.02 3.28
C LEU A 247 1.73 -17.39 2.62
N PHE A 248 2.45 -17.63 1.51
CA PHE A 248 2.40 -18.91 0.81
C PHE A 248 2.99 -20.03 1.67
N TYR A 249 4.04 -19.73 2.46
CA TYR A 249 4.58 -20.67 3.45
C TYR A 249 3.58 -20.98 4.56
N HIS A 250 2.90 -19.98 5.11
CA HIS A 250 1.88 -20.18 6.16
C HIS A 250 0.64 -20.94 5.63
N TYR A 251 0.21 -20.67 4.40
CA TYR A 251 -0.92 -21.35 3.76
C TYR A 251 -0.58 -22.79 3.33
N LEU A 252 0.66 -23.07 2.91
CA LEU A 252 1.13 -24.44 2.68
C LEU A 252 1.21 -25.24 3.99
N ASN A 253 1.75 -24.64 5.05
CA ASN A 253 1.94 -25.32 6.33
C ASN A 253 0.61 -25.70 7.00
N ARG A 254 -0.45 -24.90 6.80
CA ARG A 254 -1.79 -25.18 7.35
C ARG A 254 -2.56 -26.30 6.62
N ASN A 255 -2.19 -26.64 5.38
CA ASN A 255 -2.80 -27.75 4.63
C ASN A 255 -1.98 -29.05 4.71
N LEU A 256 -0.69 -28.98 5.05
CA LEU A 256 0.14 -30.16 5.30
C LEU A 256 -0.16 -30.81 6.66
N SER A 257 -0.64 -30.06 7.66
CA SER A 257 -1.10 -30.61 8.94
C SER A 257 -2.45 -31.34 8.87
N LEU A 258 -3.20 -31.20 7.78
CA LEU A 258 -4.47 -31.91 7.54
C LEU A 258 -4.28 -33.24 6.80
N LEU A 259 -3.06 -33.56 6.37
CA LEU A 259 -2.69 -34.83 5.72
C LEU A 259 -1.83 -35.74 6.64
N GLY A 260 -1.61 -35.32 7.88
CA GLY A 260 -0.78 -36.02 8.88
C GLY A 260 -1.53 -36.42 10.15
N GLY A 261 -2.85 -36.56 10.10
CA GLY A 261 -3.69 -37.04 11.20
C GLY A 261 -4.72 -38.04 10.70
#